data_AF-A0A2M9MMZ4-F1
#
_entry.id   AF-A0A2M9MMZ4-F1
#
_cell.length_a   1.000
_cell.length_b   1.000
_cell.length_c   1.000
_cell.angle_alpha   90.00
_cell.angle_beta   90.00
_cell.angle_gamma   90.00
#
_symmetry.space_group_name_H-M   'P 1'
#
loop_
_entity.id
_entity.type
_entity.pdbx_description
1 polymer ?
#
loop_
_entity_poly.entity_id
_entity_poly.type
_entity_poly.pdbx_seq_one_letter_code
_entity_poly.pdbx_strand_id
1 'polypeptide(L)'
;MNKKEVANIRKQFKLDHDLMNIYDILNVYITKETNEIYHWERLPFELVDREKQELYMGNFKKLLTGELDQKLFELRFQEAAEEPAQVMLHQALVSGDPEEWQDLMLMLVDRMLKDAQYERDMVVTFVRGQYYLPTKARNDEAEESEKNEVFAHPFILCSVNSTEKQRKTLLFDYVEREFKYNVIVDPIIKLSTPEQGFLYPSVTDNYSDVNRILYCTGKSNFPDPHFVAQVLNGERSVTALEERAIFEDIVKEVAGEQLDSATIAQVYEEINRVIEMNEETKEEEPPKLDYKDLERVLNASGVEDVTTEKVERAFETIVDNKNYEMKATSVMPKYTSKSIKIETKVATISISPQDLRYVKQVNFQGKRCIMIEVDEDVAIEGFTLASETLLS
;
A
#
# COMPACT_ATOMS: atom_id res chain seq x y z
N MET A 1 12.27 -0.70 -3.82
CA MET A 1 11.80 -1.38 -2.59
C MET A 1 10.70 -2.39 -2.87
N ASN A 2 10.97 -3.66 -2.56
CA ASN A 2 10.02 -4.76 -2.68
C ASN A 2 9.31 -5.10 -1.35
N LYS A 3 8.32 -5.99 -1.42
CA LYS A 3 7.49 -6.39 -0.27
C LYS A 3 8.29 -7.05 0.86
N LYS A 4 9.37 -7.76 0.53
CA LYS A 4 10.24 -8.44 1.50
C LYS A 4 11.05 -7.41 2.29
N GLU A 5 11.61 -6.40 1.62
CA GLU A 5 12.37 -5.30 2.24
C GLU A 5 11.50 -4.47 3.19
N VAL A 6 10.32 -4.04 2.75
CA VAL A 6 9.35 -3.35 3.63
C VAL A 6 9.04 -4.21 4.86
N ALA A 7 8.77 -5.50 4.67
CA ALA A 7 8.42 -6.39 5.76
C ALA A 7 9.59 -6.59 6.74
N ASN A 8 10.83 -6.60 6.26
CA ASN A 8 12.02 -6.71 7.09
C ASN A 8 12.19 -5.46 7.97
N ILE A 9 12.14 -4.27 7.38
CA ILE A 9 12.23 -2.99 8.11
C ILE A 9 11.08 -2.88 9.13
N ARG A 10 9.84 -3.19 8.72
CA ARG A 10 8.67 -3.16 9.60
C ARG A 10 8.80 -4.07 10.82
N LYS A 11 9.41 -5.25 10.66
CA LYS A 11 9.59 -6.22 11.77
C LYS A 11 10.54 -5.69 12.84
N GLN A 12 11.48 -4.81 12.46
CA GLN A 12 12.50 -4.26 13.34
C GLN A 12 11.98 -3.17 14.28
N PHE A 13 10.84 -2.52 13.98
CA PHE A 13 10.20 -1.50 14.84
C PHE A 13 9.60 -2.10 16.12
N LYS A 14 10.43 -2.68 16.98
CA LYS A 14 10.09 -3.25 18.29
C LYS A 14 10.97 -2.58 19.35
N LEU A 15 10.44 -2.43 20.55
CA LEU A 15 11.26 -2.02 21.69
C LEU A 15 12.36 -3.06 21.94
N ASP A 16 13.52 -2.58 22.38
CA ASP A 16 14.67 -3.40 22.77
C ASP A 16 15.15 -4.35 21.64
N HIS A 17 15.04 -3.92 20.37
CA HIS A 17 15.44 -4.72 19.21
C HIS A 17 16.84 -4.35 18.72
N ASP A 18 17.79 -5.27 18.82
CA ASP A 18 19.21 -5.02 18.53
C ASP A 18 19.50 -4.51 17.11
N LEU A 19 18.63 -4.83 16.14
CA LEU A 19 18.79 -4.42 14.73
C LEU A 19 18.19 -3.05 14.39
N MET A 20 17.66 -2.30 15.34
CA MET A 20 17.13 -0.95 15.08
C MET A 20 17.35 -0.04 16.28
N ASN A 21 18.02 1.09 16.02
CA ASN A 21 18.23 2.13 17.00
C ASN A 21 17.60 3.44 16.52
N ILE A 22 16.80 4.08 17.37
CA ILE A 22 16.17 5.38 17.09
C ILE A 22 16.83 6.40 18.01
N TYR A 23 17.34 7.48 17.43
CA TYR A 23 18.12 8.48 18.15
C TYR A 23 17.25 9.59 18.71
N ASP A 24 16.45 10.21 17.84
CA ASP A 24 15.63 11.36 18.18
C ASP A 24 14.22 11.17 17.65
N ILE A 25 13.26 11.74 18.38
CA ILE A 25 11.88 11.92 17.95
C ILE A 25 11.53 13.40 18.00
N LEU A 26 10.82 13.87 16.99
CA LEU A 26 10.24 15.20 16.91
C LEU A 26 8.75 15.06 16.68
N ASN A 27 7.95 15.65 17.57
CA ASN A 27 6.51 15.74 17.44
C ASN A 27 6.13 17.18 17.13
N VAL A 28 5.33 17.39 16.09
CA VAL A 28 4.84 18.69 15.67
C VAL A 28 3.32 18.67 15.68
N TYR A 29 2.72 19.52 16.51
CA TYR A 29 1.28 19.65 16.66
C TYR A 29 0.78 20.85 15.86
N ILE A 30 -0.16 20.59 14.95
CA ILE A 30 -0.70 21.55 14.00
C ILE A 30 -2.19 21.71 14.29
N THR A 31 -2.64 22.95 14.47
CA THR A 31 -4.07 23.23 14.69
C THR A 31 -4.77 23.48 13.36
N LYS A 32 -5.98 22.93 13.21
CA LYS A 32 -6.79 23.15 12.02
C LYS A 32 -7.28 24.60 11.86
N GLU A 33 -7.37 25.35 12.96
CA GLU A 33 -7.98 26.69 12.96
C GLU A 33 -7.07 27.74 12.36
N THR A 34 -5.78 27.70 12.72
CA THR A 34 -4.78 28.63 12.17
C THR A 34 -4.01 28.03 11.00
N ASN A 35 -4.02 26.70 10.84
CA ASN A 35 -3.16 25.98 9.91
C ASN A 35 -1.67 26.28 10.16
N GLU A 36 -1.30 26.46 11.42
CA GLU A 36 0.06 26.77 11.88
C GLU A 36 0.53 25.73 12.90
N ILE A 37 1.85 25.65 13.05
CA ILE A 37 2.51 24.88 14.10
C ILE A 37 2.19 25.54 15.44
N TYR A 38 1.39 24.87 16.25
CA TYR A 38 1.04 25.34 17.60
C TYR A 38 2.13 25.00 18.61
N HIS A 39 2.71 23.81 18.50
CA HIS A 39 3.78 23.37 19.38
C HIS A 39 4.62 22.29 18.71
N TRP A 40 5.91 22.25 19.02
CA TRP A 40 6.77 21.13 18.66
C TRP A 40 7.65 20.75 19.84
N GLU A 41 7.99 19.48 19.93
CA GLU A 41 8.85 18.93 20.99
C GLU A 41 9.81 17.92 20.36
N ARG A 42 11.12 18.13 20.57
CA ARG A 42 12.17 17.17 20.22
C ARG A 42 12.75 16.55 21.49
N LEU A 43 12.87 15.23 21.49
CA LEU A 43 13.51 14.48 22.57
C LEU A 43 14.41 13.39 21.99
N PRO A 44 15.57 13.11 22.61
CA PRO A 44 16.23 11.84 22.41
C PRO A 44 15.26 10.70 22.71
N PHE A 45 15.17 9.70 21.83
CA PHE A 45 14.14 8.67 21.92
C PHE A 45 14.26 7.86 23.22
N GLU A 46 15.48 7.64 23.70
CA GLU A 46 15.77 6.96 24.98
C GLU A 46 15.17 7.68 26.20
N LEU A 47 14.94 8.99 26.13
CA LEU A 47 14.36 9.78 27.22
C LEU A 47 12.83 9.81 27.21
N VAL A 48 12.20 9.23 26.19
CA VAL A 48 10.75 9.14 26.08
C VAL A 48 10.21 8.04 26.99
N ASP A 49 9.10 8.31 27.68
CA ASP A 49 8.44 7.30 28.53
C ASP A 49 8.18 5.99 27.77
N ARG A 50 8.45 4.85 28.41
CA ARG A 50 8.37 3.52 27.77
C ARG A 50 7.00 3.24 27.12
N GLU A 51 5.90 3.65 27.76
CA GLU A 51 4.55 3.51 27.19
C GLU A 51 4.38 4.35 25.92
N LYS A 52 4.93 5.58 25.89
CA LYS A 52 4.92 6.43 24.68
C LYS A 52 5.77 5.83 23.58
N GLN A 53 6.96 5.29 23.90
CA GLN A 53 7.80 4.60 22.93
C GLN A 53 7.05 3.44 22.26
N GLU A 54 6.30 2.63 23.03
CA GLU A 54 5.50 1.53 22.48
C GLU A 54 4.42 2.03 21.51
N LEU A 55 3.73 3.12 21.86
CA LEU A 55 2.73 3.74 21.00
C LEU A 55 3.33 4.23 19.67
N TYR A 56 4.50 4.88 19.72
CA TYR A 56 5.22 5.33 18.51
C TYR A 56 5.70 4.14 17.66
N MET A 57 6.27 3.09 18.27
CA MET A 57 6.64 1.87 17.55
C MET A 57 5.43 1.23 16.85
N GLY A 58 4.28 1.21 17.52
CA GLY A 58 3.01 0.75 16.95
C GLY A 58 2.57 1.60 15.75
N ASN A 59 2.72 2.92 15.85
CA ASN A 59 2.41 3.85 14.76
C ASN A 59 3.29 3.60 13.52
N PHE A 60 4.61 3.51 13.67
CA PHE A 60 5.54 3.30 12.56
C PHE A 60 5.32 1.96 11.87
N LYS A 61 5.04 0.90 12.65
CA LYS A 61 4.60 -0.39 12.10
C LYS A 61 3.33 -0.30 11.27
N LYS A 62 2.35 0.48 11.76
CA LYS A 62 1.08 0.68 11.05
C LYS A 62 1.26 1.51 9.79
N LEU A 63 2.15 2.50 9.80
CA LEU A 63 2.48 3.31 8.63
C LEU A 63 3.04 2.45 7.49
N LEU A 64 4.00 1.57 7.81
CA LEU A 64 4.62 0.64 6.85
C LEU A 64 3.73 -0.59 6.53
N THR A 65 2.44 -0.55 6.87
CA THR A 65 1.51 -1.64 6.58
C THR A 65 0.67 -1.33 5.35
N GLY A 66 0.80 -2.18 4.34
CA GLY A 66 0.03 -2.08 3.11
C GLY A 66 0.60 -2.95 2.01
N GLU A 67 -0.10 -2.96 0.87
CA GLU A 67 0.42 -3.53 -0.38
C GLU A 67 1.15 -2.41 -1.16
N LEU A 68 2.22 -2.79 -1.85
CA LEU A 68 2.91 -1.90 -2.79
C LEU A 68 1.94 -1.46 -3.88
N ASP A 69 2.12 -0.24 -4.38
CA ASP A 69 1.29 0.39 -5.41
C ASP A 69 -0.19 0.61 -5.00
N GLN A 70 -0.56 0.25 -3.76
CA GLN A 70 -1.86 0.54 -3.16
C GLN A 70 -1.74 1.50 -1.99
N LYS A 71 -0.88 1.20 -1.01
CA LYS A 71 -0.66 2.04 0.17
C LYS A 71 0.78 2.50 0.32
N LEU A 72 1.69 1.75 -0.28
CA LEU A 72 3.13 1.99 -0.21
C LEU A 72 3.62 2.26 -1.62
N PHE A 73 4.23 3.42 -1.83
CA PHE A 73 4.67 3.87 -3.13
C PHE A 73 6.13 4.26 -3.04
N GLU A 74 6.98 3.56 -3.79
CA GLU A 74 8.35 4.01 -3.98
C GLU A 74 8.37 5.09 -5.06
N LEU A 75 8.76 6.29 -4.67
CA LEU A 75 8.77 7.47 -5.52
C LEU A 75 10.21 7.86 -5.83
N ARG A 76 10.45 8.30 -7.06
CA ARG A 76 11.68 9.01 -7.45
C ARG A 76 11.51 10.49 -7.20
N PHE A 77 12.58 11.18 -6.81
CA PHE A 77 12.55 12.63 -6.71
C PHE A 77 12.59 13.29 -8.09
N GLN A 78 11.90 14.41 -8.23
CA GLN A 78 11.93 15.24 -9.43
C GLN A 78 13.28 15.95 -9.53
N GLU A 79 13.96 15.83 -10.68
CA GLU A 79 15.28 16.44 -10.90
C GLU A 79 15.26 17.98 -10.95
N ALA A 80 14.12 18.57 -11.33
CA ALA A 80 13.99 20.00 -11.63
C ALA A 80 13.23 20.81 -10.55
N ALA A 81 13.17 20.32 -9.31
CA ALA A 81 12.50 21.05 -8.22
C ALA A 81 13.32 22.28 -7.79
N GLU A 82 12.65 23.43 -7.59
CA GLU A 82 13.32 24.66 -7.12
C GLU A 82 13.91 24.51 -5.72
N GLU A 83 13.21 23.79 -4.84
CA GLU A 83 13.67 23.46 -3.50
C GLU A 83 13.61 21.94 -3.24
N PRO A 84 14.59 21.15 -3.72
CA PRO A 84 14.52 19.70 -3.69
C PRO A 84 14.42 19.13 -2.27
N ALA A 85 13.30 18.48 -1.94
CA ALA A 85 13.15 17.77 -0.68
C ALA A 85 14.24 16.70 -0.46
N GLN A 86 14.74 16.08 -1.53
CA GLN A 86 15.85 15.13 -1.48
C GLN A 86 17.10 15.72 -0.82
N VAL A 87 17.49 16.94 -1.20
CA VAL A 87 18.70 17.60 -0.68
C VAL A 87 18.52 17.86 0.81
N MET A 88 17.35 18.35 1.23
CA MET A 88 17.03 18.58 2.64
C MET A 88 17.04 17.28 3.45
N LEU A 89 16.36 16.23 2.96
CA LEU A 89 16.29 14.94 3.65
C LEU A 89 17.66 14.27 3.72
N HIS A 90 18.47 14.35 2.66
CA HIS A 90 19.83 13.83 2.64
C HIS A 90 20.74 14.61 3.59
N GLN A 91 20.65 15.95 3.62
CA GLN A 91 21.39 16.78 4.57
C GLN A 91 21.02 16.43 6.01
N ALA A 92 19.72 16.30 6.31
CA ALA A 92 19.19 15.90 7.61
C ALA A 92 19.67 14.50 8.05
N LEU A 93 19.94 13.62 7.08
CA LEU A 93 20.43 12.26 7.30
C LEU A 93 21.94 12.23 7.61
N VAL A 94 22.74 13.05 6.91
CA VAL A 94 24.22 13.03 6.97
C VAL A 94 24.78 13.93 8.06
N SER A 95 24.13 15.05 8.38
CA SER A 95 24.62 16.03 9.35
C SER A 95 24.83 15.44 10.74
N GLY A 96 23.94 14.54 11.17
CA GLY A 96 23.96 13.96 12.52
C GLY A 96 23.63 14.96 13.64
N ASP A 97 23.60 16.27 13.35
CA ASP A 97 23.24 17.33 14.29
C ASP A 97 21.72 17.29 14.58
N PRO A 98 21.31 17.09 15.85
CA PRO A 98 19.90 17.10 16.21
C PRO A 98 19.19 18.45 15.98
N GLU A 99 19.89 19.58 16.08
CA GLU A 99 19.29 20.92 15.91
C GLU A 99 19.04 21.19 14.43
N GLU A 100 20.04 20.95 13.58
CA GLU A 100 19.88 21.09 12.12
C GLU A 100 18.81 20.14 11.58
N TRP A 101 18.78 18.89 12.06
CA TRP A 101 17.72 17.94 11.69
C TRP A 101 16.33 18.47 12.05
N GLN A 102 16.16 19.05 13.23
CA GLN A 102 14.90 19.61 13.69
C GLN A 102 14.43 20.75 12.77
N ASP A 103 15.30 21.70 12.46
CA ASP A 103 14.96 22.85 11.61
C ASP A 103 14.59 22.40 10.20
N LEU A 104 15.30 21.40 9.64
CA LEU A 104 14.96 20.80 8.35
C LEU A 104 13.59 20.10 8.36
N MET A 105 13.25 19.39 9.44
CA MET A 105 11.93 18.75 9.57
C MET A 105 10.81 19.77 9.75
N LEU A 106 11.04 20.86 10.49
CA LEU A 106 10.06 21.94 10.63
C LEU A 106 9.80 22.64 9.29
N MET A 107 10.84 22.90 8.49
CA MET A 107 10.67 23.41 7.12
C MET A 107 9.85 22.46 6.23
N LEU A 108 9.99 21.14 6.42
CA LEU A 108 9.17 20.17 5.70
C LEU A 108 7.69 20.25 6.14
N VAL A 109 7.42 20.49 7.44
CA VAL A 109 6.06 20.73 7.93
C VAL A 109 5.48 22.02 7.36
N ASP A 110 6.27 23.09 7.25
CA ASP A 110 5.79 24.33 6.61
C ASP A 110 5.38 24.09 5.15
N ARG A 111 6.09 23.23 4.42
CA ARG A 111 5.67 22.79 3.08
C ARG A 111 4.36 22.01 3.10
N MET A 112 4.14 21.16 4.10
CA MET A 112 2.87 20.43 4.26
C MET A 112 1.69 21.37 4.50
N LEU A 113 1.92 22.53 5.13
CA LEU A 113 0.87 23.50 5.43
C LEU A 113 0.61 24.48 4.30
N LYS A 114 1.57 24.64 3.39
CA LYS A 114 1.43 25.49 2.21
C LYS A 114 0.34 24.96 1.31
N ASP A 115 -0.73 25.73 1.12
CA ASP A 115 -1.86 25.41 0.23
C ASP A 115 -2.67 24.15 0.61
N ALA A 116 -2.48 23.59 1.81
CA ALA A 116 -3.27 22.48 2.35
C ALA A 116 -4.13 22.95 3.52
N GLN A 117 -5.40 22.51 3.56
CA GLN A 117 -6.30 22.71 4.71
C GLN A 117 -6.71 21.37 5.30
N TYR A 118 -6.34 21.13 6.55
CA TYR A 118 -6.69 19.91 7.27
C TYR A 118 -8.05 20.05 7.98
N GLU A 119 -8.90 19.03 7.91
CA GLU A 119 -10.21 19.03 8.57
C GLU A 119 -10.12 18.88 10.11
N ARG A 120 -8.98 18.41 10.60
CA ARG A 120 -8.72 18.08 12.00
C ARG A 120 -7.33 18.55 12.38
N ASP A 121 -7.10 18.69 13.68
CA ASP A 121 -5.76 18.92 14.19
C ASP A 121 -4.90 17.69 13.87
N MET A 122 -3.65 17.96 13.51
CA MET A 122 -2.73 16.96 13.01
C MET A 122 -1.48 16.92 13.89
N VAL A 123 -0.91 15.73 14.00
CA VAL A 123 0.39 15.51 14.62
C VAL A 123 1.29 14.89 13.58
N VAL A 124 2.41 15.56 13.31
CA VAL A 124 3.47 15.04 12.47
C VAL A 124 4.59 14.56 13.39
N THR A 125 4.89 13.26 13.33
CA THR A 125 5.95 12.64 14.11
C THR A 125 7.09 12.26 13.17
N PHE A 126 8.27 12.82 13.41
CA PHE A 126 9.51 12.44 12.76
C PHE A 126 10.38 11.63 13.71
N VAL A 127 11.03 10.60 13.18
CA VAL A 127 12.10 9.90 13.87
C VAL A 127 13.28 9.74 12.95
N ARG A 128 14.47 9.84 13.53
CA ARG A 128 15.71 9.45 12.86
C ARG A 128 16.38 8.32 13.63
N GLY A 129 16.98 7.41 12.90
CA GLY A 129 17.63 6.25 13.48
C GLY A 129 18.51 5.55 12.48
N GLN A 130 18.98 4.38 12.85
CA GLN A 130 19.61 3.45 11.94
C GLN A 130 19.06 2.06 12.16
N TYR A 131 18.91 1.31 11.08
CA TYR A 131 18.63 -0.11 11.16
C TYR A 131 19.76 -0.90 10.52
N TYR A 132 19.78 -2.18 10.84
CA TYR A 132 20.83 -3.09 10.48
C TYR A 132 20.27 -4.19 9.58
N LEU A 133 20.77 -4.28 8.34
CA LEU A 133 20.41 -5.37 7.43
C LEU A 133 21.53 -6.42 7.40
N PRO A 134 21.17 -7.72 7.46
CA PRO A 134 22.13 -8.78 7.19
C PRO A 134 22.47 -8.79 5.69
N THR A 135 23.76 -8.79 5.36
CA THR A 135 24.29 -8.67 3.99
C THR A 135 24.07 -9.90 3.09
N LYS A 136 23.50 -11.00 3.60
CA LYS A 136 23.22 -12.21 2.80
C LYS A 136 21.92 -12.90 3.20
N ALA A 137 21.19 -13.38 2.19
CA ALA A 137 20.15 -14.38 2.37
C ALA A 137 20.75 -15.61 3.07
N ARG A 138 20.11 -16.08 4.14
CA ARG A 138 20.40 -17.39 4.72
C ARG A 138 20.23 -18.45 3.63
N ASN A 139 21.33 -18.94 3.08
CA ASN A 139 21.36 -20.26 2.47
C ASN A 139 21.55 -21.25 3.62
N ASP A 140 20.63 -22.20 3.76
CA ASP A 140 20.57 -23.18 4.85
C ASP A 140 21.75 -24.19 4.88
N GLU A 141 22.78 -23.99 4.04
CA GLU A 141 23.97 -24.86 3.94
C GLU A 141 25.30 -24.14 4.22
N ALA A 142 25.30 -22.84 4.52
CA ALA A 142 26.53 -22.13 4.87
C ALA A 142 26.75 -22.19 6.39
N GLU A 143 27.72 -23.00 6.83
CA GLU A 143 28.23 -23.01 8.19
C GLU A 143 28.51 -21.58 8.71
N GLU A 144 28.20 -21.38 9.99
CA GLU A 144 28.41 -20.16 10.76
C GLU A 144 29.76 -19.50 10.42
N SER A 145 29.71 -18.34 9.76
CA SER A 145 30.78 -17.36 9.85
C SER A 145 30.24 -16.14 10.59
N GLU A 146 30.79 -15.91 11.78
CA GLU A 146 30.47 -14.84 12.76
C GLU A 146 30.78 -13.41 12.28
N LYS A 147 30.81 -13.17 10.96
CA LYS A 147 31.04 -11.85 10.37
C LYS A 147 30.14 -11.64 9.15
N ASN A 148 28.82 -11.69 9.35
CA ASN A 148 27.95 -10.94 8.46
C ASN A 148 28.23 -9.46 8.73
N GLU A 149 28.79 -8.74 7.76
CA GLU A 149 29.01 -7.29 7.86
C GLU A 149 27.66 -6.61 7.97
N VAL A 150 27.29 -6.24 9.20
CA VAL A 150 26.04 -5.56 9.49
C VAL A 150 26.23 -4.08 9.15
N PHE A 151 25.76 -3.66 7.98
CA PHE A 151 25.81 -2.24 7.61
C PHE A 151 24.72 -1.47 8.35
N ALA A 152 25.10 -0.32 8.91
CA ALA A 152 24.16 0.62 9.50
C ALA A 152 23.53 1.45 8.38
N HIS A 153 22.21 1.37 8.25
CA HIS A 153 21.43 2.15 7.30
C HIS A 153 20.70 3.27 8.06
N PRO A 154 21.18 4.53 7.98
CA PRO A 154 20.47 5.63 8.59
C PRO A 154 19.14 5.86 7.86
N PHE A 155 18.12 6.26 8.60
CA PHE A 155 16.81 6.58 8.05
C PHE A 155 16.14 7.73 8.77
N ILE A 156 15.22 8.38 8.06
CA ILE A 156 14.23 9.31 8.57
C ILE A 156 12.85 8.72 8.24
N LEU A 157 12.01 8.59 9.25
CA LEU A 157 10.62 8.19 9.09
C LEU A 157 9.72 9.33 9.56
N CYS A 158 8.73 9.66 8.75
CA CYS A 158 7.68 10.63 9.06
C CYS A 158 6.34 9.93 9.09
N SER A 159 5.52 10.23 10.09
CA SER A 159 4.14 9.76 10.21
C SER A 159 3.22 10.93 10.52
N VAL A 160 2.08 10.96 9.84
CA VAL A 160 1.05 12.01 9.98
C VAL A 160 -0.22 11.38 10.53
N ASN A 161 -0.70 11.89 11.66
CA ASN A 161 -1.86 11.38 12.37
C ASN A 161 -2.84 12.50 12.69
N SER A 162 -4.14 12.26 12.50
CA SER A 162 -5.18 13.18 12.96
C SER A 162 -5.61 12.91 14.40
N THR A 163 -6.17 13.94 15.01
CA THR A 163 -6.81 13.82 16.33
C THR A 163 -8.24 13.28 16.22
N GLU A 164 -8.72 12.68 17.31
CA GLU A 164 -10.13 12.31 17.43
C GLU A 164 -11.01 13.55 17.54
N LYS A 165 -12.12 13.54 16.79
CA LYS A 165 -13.17 14.52 17.01
C LYS A 165 -13.71 14.32 18.43
N GLN A 166 -13.64 15.37 19.24
CA GLN A 166 -14.17 15.30 20.60
C GLN A 166 -15.65 14.94 20.56
N ARG A 167 -15.97 13.80 21.18
CA ARG A 167 -17.34 13.34 21.33
C ARG A 167 -17.91 14.08 22.53
N LYS A 168 -18.88 14.96 22.30
CA LYS A 168 -19.70 15.54 23.37
C LYS A 168 -20.58 14.43 23.93
N THR A 169 -20.10 13.71 24.94
CA THR A 169 -20.85 12.65 25.62
C THR A 169 -21.44 13.16 26.93
N LEU A 170 -22.61 12.65 27.29
CA LEU A 170 -23.25 12.91 28.57
C LEU A 170 -22.91 11.74 29.50
N LEU A 171 -22.28 12.04 30.63
CA LEU A 171 -21.98 11.08 31.69
C LEU A 171 -23.01 11.25 32.80
N PHE A 172 -23.38 10.15 33.45
CA PHE A 172 -24.15 10.21 34.69
C PHE A 172 -23.19 10.07 35.86
N ASP A 173 -23.08 11.11 36.67
CA ASP A 173 -22.33 11.07 37.91
C ASP A 173 -23.16 10.31 38.96
N TYR A 174 -22.73 9.09 39.32
CA TYR A 174 -23.43 8.28 40.31
C TYR A 174 -23.30 8.83 41.75
N VAL A 175 -22.30 9.66 42.01
CA VAL A 175 -22.07 10.28 43.33
C VAL A 175 -23.01 11.46 43.49
N GLU A 176 -23.00 12.38 42.54
CA GLU A 176 -23.83 13.61 42.57
C GLU A 176 -25.24 13.39 42.02
N ARG A 177 -25.50 12.24 41.36
CA ARG A 177 -26.77 11.87 40.70
C ARG A 177 -27.21 12.86 39.61
N GLU A 178 -26.25 13.43 38.90
CA GLU A 178 -26.49 14.42 37.86
C GLU A 178 -25.93 14.00 36.51
N PHE A 179 -26.55 14.49 35.45
CA PHE A 179 -26.01 14.39 34.09
C PHE A 179 -24.94 15.47 33.89
N LYS A 180 -23.67 15.05 33.75
CA LYS A 180 -22.54 15.92 33.43
C LYS A 180 -22.14 15.74 31.98
N TYR A 181 -21.74 16.81 31.32
CA TYR A 181 -21.13 16.71 29.99
C TYR A 181 -19.64 16.34 30.15
N ASN A 182 -19.16 15.38 29.38
CA ASN A 182 -17.75 15.01 29.34
C ASN A 182 -17.01 15.99 28.43
N VAL A 183 -16.22 16.90 29.01
CA VAL A 183 -15.25 17.71 28.26
C VAL A 183 -13.88 17.09 28.47
N ILE A 184 -13.53 16.14 27.62
CA ILE A 184 -12.12 15.80 27.45
C ILE A 184 -11.56 16.97 26.65
N VAL A 185 -10.75 17.86 27.25
CA VAL A 185 -10.21 19.04 26.56
C VAL A 185 -9.03 18.64 25.67
N ASP A 186 -8.27 17.63 26.10
CA ASP A 186 -7.08 17.17 25.38
C ASP A 186 -7.46 16.26 24.20
N PRO A 187 -7.06 16.60 22.97
CA PRO A 187 -7.36 15.81 21.80
C PRO A 187 -6.57 14.50 21.81
N ILE A 188 -7.27 13.38 21.63
CA ILE A 188 -6.63 12.05 21.52
C ILE A 188 -6.02 11.90 20.14
N ILE A 189 -4.72 11.60 20.06
CA ILE A 189 -3.99 11.39 18.80
C ILE A 189 -4.20 9.95 18.32
N LYS A 190 -4.64 9.76 17.08
CA LYS A 190 -4.91 8.43 16.51
C LYS A 190 -3.66 7.74 15.96
N LEU A 191 -2.72 7.42 16.85
CA LEU A 191 -1.45 6.76 16.46
C LEU A 191 -1.65 5.38 15.79
N SER A 192 -2.77 4.70 16.03
CA SER A 192 -3.07 3.40 15.42
C SER A 192 -3.55 3.48 13.95
N THR A 193 -3.87 4.67 13.45
CA THR A 193 -4.36 4.91 12.09
C THR A 193 -3.61 6.09 11.45
N PRO A 194 -2.32 5.92 11.07
CA PRO A 194 -1.59 6.92 10.32
C PRO A 194 -2.30 7.22 8.99
N GLU A 195 -2.43 8.50 8.66
CA GLU A 195 -3.10 8.97 7.45
C GLU A 195 -2.16 9.01 6.27
N GLN A 196 -0.90 9.42 6.50
CA GLN A 196 0.17 9.35 5.52
C GLN A 196 1.54 9.50 6.19
N GLY A 197 2.61 9.35 5.41
CA GLY A 197 3.96 9.51 5.90
C GLY A 197 4.97 9.02 4.88
N PHE A 198 6.23 8.91 5.29
CA PHE A 198 7.28 8.39 4.43
C PHE A 198 8.41 7.73 5.22
N LEU A 199 9.20 6.93 4.53
CA LEU A 199 10.50 6.43 4.97
C LEU A 199 11.55 6.81 3.91
N TYR A 200 12.61 7.49 4.35
CA TYR A 200 13.73 7.91 3.51
C TYR A 200 15.06 7.48 4.15
N PRO A 201 16.03 6.98 3.38
CA PRO A 201 15.93 6.60 1.96
C PRO A 201 15.09 5.34 1.74
N SER A 202 14.68 5.07 0.49
CA SER A 202 14.15 3.75 0.16
C SER A 202 15.28 2.70 0.15
N VAL A 203 14.91 1.43 0.05
CA VAL A 203 15.86 0.31 -0.02
C VAL A 203 15.64 -0.42 -1.33
N THR A 204 16.73 -0.73 -2.00
CA THR A 204 16.76 -1.58 -3.19
C THR A 204 17.95 -2.52 -3.05
N ASP A 205 17.73 -3.81 -3.22
CA ASP A 205 18.70 -4.89 -3.07
C ASP A 205 19.44 -4.87 -1.71
N ASN A 206 18.71 -4.51 -0.65
CA ASN A 206 19.24 -4.27 0.70
C ASN A 206 20.23 -3.08 0.83
N TYR A 207 20.34 -2.22 -0.18
CA TYR A 207 21.09 -0.97 -0.13
C TYR A 207 20.16 0.24 -0.03
N SER A 208 20.62 1.29 0.65
CA SER A 208 19.90 2.56 0.75
C SER A 208 19.97 3.32 -0.57
N ASP A 209 18.81 3.56 -1.20
CA ASP A 209 18.68 4.37 -2.42
C ASP A 209 18.27 5.81 -2.03
N VAL A 210 19.24 6.71 -1.98
CA VAL A 210 19.03 8.13 -1.66
C VAL A 210 18.28 8.90 -2.74
N ASN A 211 18.08 8.32 -3.92
CA ASN A 211 17.30 8.94 -5.00
C ASN A 211 15.82 8.56 -4.95
N ARG A 212 15.42 7.78 -3.95
CA ARG A 212 14.07 7.30 -3.79
C ARG A 212 13.57 7.42 -2.36
N ILE A 213 12.25 7.51 -2.24
CA ILE A 213 11.54 7.62 -0.98
C ILE A 213 10.35 6.69 -0.98
N LEU A 214 10.10 6.01 0.15
CA LEU A 214 8.90 5.21 0.32
C LEU A 214 7.79 6.07 0.92
N TYR A 215 6.87 6.54 0.09
CA TYR A 215 5.65 7.21 0.53
C TYR A 215 4.61 6.20 1.00
N CYS A 216 3.92 6.53 2.09
CA CYS A 216 2.89 5.71 2.71
C CYS A 216 1.58 6.49 2.83
N THR A 217 0.45 5.87 2.48
CA THR A 217 -0.89 6.46 2.64
C THR A 217 -1.83 5.50 3.38
N GLY A 218 -2.68 6.08 4.23
CA GLY A 218 -3.76 5.37 4.91
C GLY A 218 -4.88 4.95 3.95
N LYS A 219 -5.06 5.67 2.82
CA LYS A 219 -6.11 5.46 1.81
C LYS A 219 -5.57 4.63 0.64
N SER A 220 -6.08 3.41 0.50
CA SER A 220 -5.64 2.47 -0.56
C SER A 220 -5.95 3.00 -1.96
N ASN A 221 -4.96 3.02 -2.85
CA ASN A 221 -5.00 3.52 -4.23
C ASN A 221 -5.29 5.02 -4.37
N PHE A 222 -5.22 5.78 -3.27
CA PHE A 222 -5.45 7.23 -3.29
C PHE A 222 -4.28 7.94 -2.59
N PRO A 223 -3.10 8.00 -3.23
CA PRO A 223 -1.99 8.82 -2.74
C PRO A 223 -2.41 10.29 -2.72
N ASP A 224 -1.93 11.06 -1.74
CA ASP A 224 -2.15 12.50 -1.66
C ASP A 224 -1.27 13.22 -2.70
N PRO A 225 -1.84 13.80 -3.78
CA PRO A 225 -1.05 14.43 -4.83
C PRO A 225 -0.29 15.66 -4.33
N HIS A 226 -0.84 16.37 -3.34
CA HIS A 226 -0.19 17.54 -2.77
C HIS A 226 1.04 17.11 -1.97
N PHE A 227 0.90 16.11 -1.09
CA PHE A 227 2.02 15.60 -0.31
C PHE A 227 3.13 15.03 -1.21
N VAL A 228 2.77 14.26 -2.24
CA VAL A 228 3.75 13.69 -3.17
C VAL A 228 4.48 14.77 -3.96
N ALA A 229 3.77 15.68 -4.62
CA ALA A 229 4.38 16.62 -5.55
C ALA A 229 4.98 17.87 -4.86
N GLN A 230 4.29 18.43 -3.88
CA GLN A 230 4.67 19.72 -3.26
C GLN A 230 5.56 19.55 -2.03
N VAL A 231 5.29 18.53 -1.21
CA VAL A 231 6.07 18.29 0.03
C VAL A 231 7.31 17.47 -0.27
N LEU A 232 7.15 16.31 -0.92
CA LEU A 232 8.26 15.39 -1.19
C LEU A 232 8.98 15.64 -2.51
N ASN A 233 8.43 16.47 -3.41
CA ASN A 233 8.91 16.61 -4.79
C ASN A 233 9.10 15.24 -5.48
N GLY A 234 8.19 14.30 -5.23
CA GLY A 234 8.18 12.97 -5.82
C GLY A 234 7.46 12.94 -7.16
N GLU A 235 7.88 12.04 -8.05
CA GLU A 235 7.14 11.70 -9.27
C GLU A 235 5.85 10.96 -8.92
N ARG A 236 4.78 11.19 -9.69
CA ARG A 236 3.54 10.41 -9.54
C ARG A 236 3.79 8.99 -10.02
N SER A 237 3.41 8.02 -9.21
CA SER A 237 3.37 6.60 -9.60
C SER A 237 1.95 6.18 -10.02
N VAL A 238 1.87 5.18 -10.89
CA VAL A 238 0.62 4.51 -11.24
C VAL A 238 0.22 3.60 -10.09
N THR A 239 -1.03 3.68 -9.65
CA THR A 239 -1.57 2.82 -8.59
C THR A 239 -1.96 1.46 -9.14
N ALA A 240 -2.00 0.43 -8.29
CA ALA A 240 -2.46 -0.90 -8.69
C ALA A 240 -3.90 -0.88 -9.23
N LEU A 241 -4.76 0.00 -8.71
CA LEU A 241 -6.12 0.20 -9.22
C LEU A 241 -6.13 0.75 -10.66
N GLU A 242 -5.31 1.77 -10.94
CA GLU A 242 -5.17 2.35 -12.28
C GLU A 242 -4.54 1.33 -13.24
N GLU A 243 -3.51 0.62 -12.81
CA GLU A 243 -2.83 -0.40 -13.60
C GLU A 243 -3.75 -1.57 -13.96
N ARG A 244 -4.62 -1.98 -13.01
CA ARG A 244 -5.66 -2.97 -13.29
C ARG A 244 -6.71 -2.46 -14.29
N ALA A 245 -7.11 -1.20 -14.20
CA ALA A 245 -8.04 -0.61 -15.18
C ALA A 245 -7.42 -0.57 -16.58
N ILE A 246 -6.14 -0.19 -16.68
CA ILE A 246 -5.37 -0.24 -17.93
C ILE A 246 -5.37 -1.65 -18.51
N PHE A 247 -5.07 -2.67 -17.69
CA PHE A 247 -5.11 -4.07 -18.11
C PHE A 247 -6.49 -4.47 -18.62
N GLU A 248 -7.55 -4.18 -17.88
CA GLU A 248 -8.93 -4.51 -18.27
C GLU A 248 -9.30 -3.87 -19.61
N ASP A 249 -8.91 -2.62 -19.84
CA ASP A 249 -9.23 -1.92 -21.08
C ASP A 249 -8.40 -2.45 -22.26
N ILE A 250 -7.12 -2.83 -22.06
CA ILE A 250 -6.30 -3.49 -23.08
C ILE A 250 -6.91 -4.84 -23.47
N VAL A 251 -7.33 -5.64 -22.49
CA VAL A 251 -7.97 -6.93 -22.74
C VAL A 251 -9.28 -6.75 -23.52
N LYS A 252 -10.09 -5.73 -23.19
CA LYS A 252 -11.33 -5.42 -23.95
C LYS A 252 -11.04 -4.99 -25.39
N GLU A 253 -9.99 -4.20 -25.62
CA GLU A 253 -9.62 -3.74 -26.97
C GLU A 253 -9.14 -4.91 -27.85
N VAL A 254 -8.44 -5.89 -27.26
CA VAL A 254 -7.91 -7.05 -28.00
C VAL A 254 -8.93 -8.16 -28.18
N ALA A 255 -9.61 -8.54 -27.09
CA ALA A 255 -10.47 -9.72 -27.01
C ALA A 255 -11.97 -9.39 -27.15
N GLY A 256 -12.33 -8.11 -27.13
CA GLY A 256 -13.71 -7.63 -27.15
C GLY A 256 -14.32 -7.47 -25.73
N GLU A 257 -15.49 -6.82 -25.67
CA GLU A 257 -16.19 -6.57 -24.40
C GLU A 257 -16.88 -7.81 -23.80
N GLN A 258 -17.10 -8.85 -24.61
CA GLN A 258 -17.81 -10.05 -24.20
C GLN A 258 -16.86 -11.23 -24.16
N LEU A 259 -16.48 -11.62 -22.94
CA LEU A 259 -15.73 -12.84 -22.66
C LEU A 259 -16.55 -13.73 -21.75
N ASP A 260 -16.46 -15.04 -22.00
CA ASP A 260 -17.02 -15.98 -21.03
C ASP A 260 -16.13 -16.06 -19.78
N SER A 261 -16.76 -16.44 -18.67
CA SER A 261 -16.13 -16.55 -17.36
C SER A 261 -15.01 -17.58 -17.30
N ALA A 262 -15.02 -18.61 -18.15
CA ALA A 262 -13.96 -19.60 -18.20
C ALA A 262 -12.69 -19.02 -18.85
N THR A 263 -12.83 -18.26 -19.94
CA THR A 263 -11.72 -17.52 -20.55
C THR A 263 -11.13 -16.52 -19.56
N ILE A 264 -11.95 -15.73 -18.86
CA ILE A 264 -11.47 -14.78 -17.83
C ILE A 264 -10.73 -15.53 -16.70
N ALA A 265 -11.26 -16.68 -16.26
CA ALA A 265 -10.60 -17.51 -15.25
C ALA A 265 -9.23 -17.99 -15.73
N GLN A 266 -9.14 -18.41 -17.00
CA GLN A 266 -7.89 -18.89 -17.60
C GLN A 266 -6.85 -17.75 -17.72
N VAL A 267 -7.27 -16.54 -18.11
CA VAL A 267 -6.39 -15.36 -18.14
C VAL A 267 -5.78 -15.12 -16.76
N TYR A 268 -6.60 -15.11 -15.71
CA TYR A 268 -6.12 -14.94 -14.34
C TYR A 268 -5.24 -16.11 -13.88
N GLU A 269 -5.53 -17.35 -14.28
CA GLU A 269 -4.71 -18.51 -13.98
C GLU A 269 -3.32 -18.41 -14.62
N GLU A 270 -3.22 -18.02 -15.90
CA GLU A 270 -1.93 -17.85 -16.57
C GLU A 270 -1.10 -16.71 -15.96
N ILE A 271 -1.73 -15.58 -15.61
CA ILE A 271 -1.04 -14.48 -14.90
C ILE A 271 -0.56 -14.95 -13.52
N ASN A 272 -1.38 -15.70 -12.79
CA ASN A 272 -1.00 -16.23 -11.49
C ASN A 272 0.21 -17.17 -11.59
N ARG A 273 0.30 -18.01 -12.63
CA ARG A 273 1.48 -18.85 -12.89
C ARG A 273 2.75 -18.04 -13.10
N VAL A 274 2.68 -16.93 -13.84
CA VAL A 274 3.82 -16.00 -14.00
C VAL A 274 4.28 -15.44 -12.65
N ILE A 275 3.33 -15.12 -11.77
CA ILE A 275 3.62 -14.65 -10.42
C ILE A 275 4.28 -15.75 -9.58
N GLU A 276 3.71 -16.95 -9.56
CA GLU A 276 4.24 -18.09 -8.80
C GLU A 276 5.65 -18.48 -9.27
N MET A 277 5.90 -18.50 -10.58
CA MET A 277 7.24 -18.80 -11.13
C MET A 277 8.29 -17.78 -10.65
N ASN A 278 7.97 -16.48 -10.62
CA ASN A 278 8.89 -15.45 -10.13
C ASN A 278 9.13 -15.58 -8.61
N GLU A 279 8.11 -15.96 -7.84
CA GLU A 279 8.26 -16.24 -6.41
C GLU A 279 9.16 -17.46 -6.15
N GLU A 280 9.03 -18.52 -6.96
CA GLU A 280 9.86 -19.73 -6.89
C GLU A 280 11.33 -19.48 -7.26
N THR A 281 11.60 -18.68 -8.29
CA THR A 281 12.96 -18.30 -8.70
C THR A 281 13.62 -17.31 -7.74
N LYS A 282 12.87 -16.79 -6.74
CA LYS A 282 13.30 -15.77 -5.77
C LYS A 282 13.81 -14.50 -6.44
N GLU A 283 13.27 -14.15 -7.60
CA GLU A 283 13.56 -12.87 -8.24
C GLU A 283 13.13 -11.71 -7.31
N GLU A 284 13.96 -10.66 -7.27
CA GLU A 284 13.71 -9.51 -6.39
C GLU A 284 12.77 -8.49 -7.05
N GLU A 285 12.76 -8.43 -8.37
CA GLU A 285 11.86 -7.58 -9.14
C GLU A 285 10.48 -8.25 -9.30
N PRO A 286 9.39 -7.47 -9.14
CA PRO A 286 8.05 -7.99 -9.34
C PRO A 286 7.87 -8.40 -10.81
N PRO A 287 7.14 -9.51 -11.07
CA PRO A 287 6.90 -9.96 -12.43
C PRO A 287 6.07 -8.92 -13.19
N LYS A 288 6.48 -8.64 -14.42
CA LYS A 288 5.82 -7.69 -15.30
C LYS A 288 5.25 -8.40 -16.53
N LEU A 289 4.26 -7.78 -17.14
CA LEU A 289 3.59 -8.22 -18.35
C LEU A 289 3.78 -7.14 -19.42
N ASP A 290 4.56 -7.45 -20.44
CA ASP A 290 4.65 -6.66 -21.66
C ASP A 290 3.59 -7.10 -22.69
N TYR A 291 3.61 -6.50 -23.88
CA TYR A 291 2.69 -6.86 -24.96
C TYR A 291 2.84 -8.31 -25.45
N LYS A 292 4.04 -8.90 -25.38
CA LYS A 292 4.29 -10.30 -25.80
C LYS A 292 3.79 -11.27 -24.75
N ASP A 293 4.00 -10.96 -23.48
CA ASP A 293 3.49 -11.76 -22.38
C ASP A 293 1.97 -11.75 -22.37
N LEU A 294 1.35 -10.58 -22.61
CA LEU A 294 -0.11 -10.49 -22.73
C LEU A 294 -0.64 -11.26 -23.94
N GLU A 295 0.03 -11.20 -25.10
CA GLU A 295 -0.32 -12.02 -26.26
C GLU A 295 -0.29 -13.52 -25.93
N ARG A 296 0.75 -13.98 -25.22
CA ARG A 296 0.86 -15.39 -24.80
C ARG A 296 -0.25 -15.78 -23.83
N VAL A 297 -0.52 -14.94 -22.83
CA VAL A 297 -1.59 -15.16 -21.85
C VAL A 297 -2.95 -15.27 -22.54
N LEU A 298 -3.29 -14.34 -23.43
CA LEU A 298 -4.58 -14.33 -24.11
C LEU A 298 -4.74 -15.53 -25.06
N ASN A 299 -3.70 -15.88 -25.82
CA ASN A 299 -3.71 -17.07 -26.68
C ASN A 299 -3.85 -18.37 -25.88
N ALA A 300 -3.10 -18.51 -24.77
CA ALA A 300 -3.20 -19.66 -23.87
C ALA A 300 -4.58 -19.75 -23.19
N SER A 301 -5.27 -18.61 -23.06
CA SER A 301 -6.61 -18.52 -22.47
C SER A 301 -7.75 -18.82 -23.45
N GLY A 302 -7.43 -19.13 -24.70
CA GLY A 302 -8.42 -19.46 -25.71
C GLY A 302 -9.09 -18.25 -26.37
N VAL A 303 -8.49 -17.06 -26.27
CA VAL A 303 -8.94 -15.89 -27.03
C VAL A 303 -8.50 -16.06 -28.49
N GLU A 304 -9.46 -16.02 -29.41
CA GLU A 304 -9.20 -16.15 -30.85
C GLU A 304 -8.69 -14.83 -31.46
N ASP A 305 -8.01 -14.91 -32.60
CA ASP A 305 -7.53 -13.77 -33.39
C ASP A 305 -6.62 -12.77 -32.65
N VAL A 306 -5.90 -13.20 -31.61
CA VAL A 306 -4.90 -12.38 -30.92
C VAL A 306 -3.60 -12.37 -31.75
N THR A 307 -3.17 -11.19 -32.17
CA THR A 307 -1.88 -10.99 -32.85
C THR A 307 -1.06 -9.94 -32.12
N THR A 308 0.28 -10.06 -32.19
CA THR A 308 1.20 -9.07 -31.59
C THR A 308 0.85 -7.63 -31.99
N GLU A 309 0.53 -7.40 -33.27
CA GLU A 309 0.18 -6.07 -33.79
C GLU A 309 -1.09 -5.49 -33.14
N LYS A 310 -2.10 -6.33 -32.85
CA LYS A 310 -3.32 -5.91 -32.17
C LYS A 310 -3.02 -5.53 -30.72
N VAL A 311 -2.22 -6.35 -30.02
CA VAL A 311 -1.85 -6.09 -28.63
C VAL A 311 -1.00 -4.82 -28.53
N GLU A 312 0.04 -4.67 -29.36
CA GLU A 312 0.86 -3.45 -29.41
C GLU A 312 0.01 -2.20 -29.67
N ARG A 313 -0.96 -2.29 -30.58
CA ARG A 313 -1.88 -1.18 -30.86
C ARG A 313 -2.77 -0.85 -29.67
N ALA A 314 -3.23 -1.85 -28.91
CA ALA A 314 -3.99 -1.63 -27.70
C ALA A 314 -3.15 -0.90 -26.63
N PHE A 315 -1.90 -1.32 -26.40
CA PHE A 315 -0.97 -0.62 -25.50
C PHE A 315 -0.75 0.84 -25.91
N GLU A 316 -0.52 1.11 -27.20
CA GLU A 316 -0.38 2.48 -27.71
C GLU A 316 -1.68 3.30 -27.51
N THR A 317 -2.84 2.70 -27.77
CA THR A 317 -4.12 3.42 -27.73
C THR A 317 -4.52 3.78 -26.30
N ILE A 318 -4.20 2.92 -25.32
CA ILE A 318 -4.66 3.07 -23.93
C ILE A 318 -3.64 3.82 -23.07
N VAL A 319 -2.34 3.55 -23.26
CA VAL A 319 -1.26 4.05 -22.39
C VAL A 319 -0.34 5.04 -23.12
N ASP A 320 -0.54 5.25 -24.42
CA ASP A 320 0.34 6.07 -25.28
C ASP A 320 1.81 5.58 -25.24
N ASN A 321 2.00 4.28 -25.00
CA ASN A 321 3.32 3.64 -24.91
C ASN A 321 3.25 2.13 -25.15
N LYS A 322 3.73 1.68 -26.33
CA LYS A 322 3.91 0.26 -26.67
C LYS A 322 4.83 -0.54 -25.76
N ASN A 323 5.81 0.10 -25.14
CA ASN A 323 6.79 -0.56 -24.27
C ASN A 323 6.41 -0.45 -22.79
N TYR A 324 5.16 -0.11 -22.49
CA TYR A 324 4.68 -0.11 -21.12
C TYR A 324 4.65 -1.54 -20.57
N GLU A 325 5.14 -1.72 -19.36
CA GLU A 325 5.18 -3.01 -18.67
C GLU A 325 4.27 -2.94 -17.44
N MET A 326 3.23 -3.78 -17.41
CA MET A 326 2.30 -3.84 -16.28
C MET A 326 2.82 -4.76 -15.19
N LYS A 327 2.76 -4.37 -13.92
CA LYS A 327 3.05 -5.32 -12.83
C LYS A 327 1.97 -6.39 -12.76
N ALA A 328 2.35 -7.66 -12.90
CA ALA A 328 1.42 -8.79 -12.84
C ALA A 328 0.66 -8.81 -11.50
N THR A 329 1.34 -8.47 -10.40
CA THR A 329 0.75 -8.38 -9.06
C THR A 329 -0.26 -7.24 -8.87
N SER A 330 -0.20 -6.18 -9.69
CA SER A 330 -1.18 -5.09 -9.66
C SER A 330 -2.46 -5.45 -10.40
N VAL A 331 -2.33 -6.14 -11.54
CA VAL A 331 -3.47 -6.50 -12.40
C VAL A 331 -4.22 -7.73 -11.87
N MET A 332 -3.53 -8.60 -11.14
CA MET A 332 -4.06 -9.85 -10.64
C MET A 332 -4.92 -9.66 -9.37
N PRO A 333 -6.23 -9.97 -9.40
CA PRO A 333 -7.01 -10.05 -8.17
C PRO A 333 -6.46 -11.16 -7.26
N LYS A 334 -6.62 -11.03 -5.95
CA LYS A 334 -6.15 -12.04 -4.98
C LYS A 334 -6.72 -13.42 -5.31
N TYR A 335 -5.86 -14.32 -5.81
CA TYR A 335 -6.23 -15.56 -6.51
C TYR A 335 -7.08 -16.53 -5.69
N THR A 336 -6.77 -16.67 -4.41
CA THR A 336 -7.43 -17.63 -3.51
C THR A 336 -8.56 -17.02 -2.68
N SER A 337 -8.73 -15.69 -2.72
CA SER A 337 -9.76 -14.99 -1.95
C SER A 337 -10.93 -14.61 -2.84
N LYS A 338 -12.10 -14.38 -2.26
CA LYS A 338 -13.32 -13.90 -2.95
C LYS A 338 -13.18 -12.44 -3.40
N SER A 339 -12.24 -12.18 -4.32
CA SER A 339 -11.77 -10.86 -4.73
C SER A 339 -12.52 -10.31 -5.96
N ILE A 340 -13.17 -11.18 -6.73
CA ILE A 340 -14.02 -10.78 -7.87
C ILE A 340 -15.44 -10.58 -7.37
N LYS A 341 -16.08 -9.49 -7.79
CA LYS A 341 -17.49 -9.19 -7.51
C LYS A 341 -18.29 -9.23 -8.80
N ILE A 342 -19.32 -10.08 -8.81
CA ILE A 342 -20.33 -10.11 -9.87
C ILE A 342 -21.57 -9.41 -9.32
N GLU A 343 -21.88 -8.25 -9.89
CA GLU A 343 -23.00 -7.42 -9.46
C GLU A 343 -24.22 -7.65 -10.35
N THR A 344 -25.34 -8.00 -9.72
CA THR A 344 -26.64 -8.13 -10.38
C THR A 344 -27.67 -7.29 -9.64
N LYS A 345 -28.84 -7.09 -10.24
CA LYS A 345 -29.95 -6.40 -9.58
C LYS A 345 -30.40 -7.07 -8.28
N VAL A 346 -30.24 -8.40 -8.18
CA VAL A 346 -30.81 -9.20 -7.07
C VAL A 346 -29.80 -9.49 -5.97
N ALA A 347 -28.52 -9.62 -6.30
CA ALA A 347 -27.47 -9.99 -5.37
C ALA A 347 -26.08 -9.62 -5.90
N THR A 348 -25.12 -9.53 -4.98
CA THR A 348 -23.69 -9.46 -5.27
C THR A 348 -23.05 -10.80 -4.93
N ILE A 349 -22.43 -11.44 -5.91
CA ILE A 349 -21.71 -12.70 -5.73
C ILE A 349 -20.22 -12.38 -5.63
N SER A 350 -19.56 -12.83 -4.56
CA SER A 350 -18.10 -12.68 -4.40
C SER A 350 -17.43 -14.04 -4.60
N ILE A 351 -16.51 -14.12 -5.57
CA ILE A 351 -15.86 -15.36 -6.00
C ILE A 351 -14.36 -15.15 -6.20
N SER A 352 -13.58 -16.22 -6.08
CA SER A 352 -12.15 -16.19 -6.35
C SER A 352 -11.89 -16.32 -7.88
N PRO A 353 -10.76 -15.80 -8.39
CA PRO A 353 -10.39 -16.01 -9.79
C PRO A 353 -10.34 -17.50 -10.20
N GLN A 354 -9.82 -18.38 -9.34
CA GLN A 354 -9.76 -19.83 -9.64
C GLN A 354 -11.15 -20.47 -9.76
N ASP A 355 -12.14 -19.99 -8.99
CA ASP A 355 -13.49 -20.56 -8.96
C ASP A 355 -14.39 -19.95 -10.05
N LEU A 356 -13.93 -18.90 -10.74
CA LEU A 356 -14.70 -18.23 -11.79
C LEU A 356 -15.09 -19.18 -12.93
N ARG A 357 -14.31 -20.24 -13.15
CA ARG A 357 -14.59 -21.33 -14.11
C ARG A 357 -15.93 -22.03 -13.89
N TYR A 358 -16.46 -22.02 -12.66
CA TYR A 358 -17.73 -22.64 -12.30
C TYR A 358 -18.94 -21.73 -12.52
N VAL A 359 -18.71 -20.45 -12.80
CA VAL A 359 -19.78 -19.49 -13.10
C VAL A 359 -20.03 -19.51 -14.59
N LYS A 360 -21.29 -19.50 -15.02
CA LYS A 360 -21.70 -19.35 -16.43
C LYS A 360 -22.92 -18.45 -16.52
N GLN A 361 -22.92 -17.52 -17.47
CA GLN A 361 -24.14 -16.80 -17.83
C GLN A 361 -24.91 -17.62 -18.88
N VAL A 362 -26.12 -18.05 -18.53
CA VAL A 362 -26.95 -18.90 -19.40
C VAL A 362 -28.31 -18.26 -19.63
N ASN A 363 -28.94 -18.59 -20.76
CA ASN A 363 -30.32 -18.23 -21.01
C ASN A 363 -31.20 -19.44 -20.71
N PHE A 364 -31.98 -19.36 -19.64
CA PHE A 364 -32.92 -20.40 -19.25
C PHE A 364 -34.36 -19.91 -19.44
N GLN A 365 -35.10 -20.55 -20.34
CA GLN A 365 -36.50 -20.18 -20.67
C GLN A 365 -36.70 -18.70 -21.02
N GLY A 366 -35.75 -18.09 -21.76
CA GLY A 366 -35.80 -16.68 -22.14
C GLY A 366 -35.34 -15.70 -21.06
N LYS A 367 -34.90 -16.20 -19.89
CA LYS A 367 -34.39 -15.40 -18.79
C LYS A 367 -32.88 -15.59 -18.67
N ARG A 368 -32.16 -14.47 -18.52
CA ARG A 368 -30.72 -14.49 -18.22
C ARG A 368 -30.52 -14.91 -16.77
N CYS A 369 -29.79 -16.00 -16.58
CA CYS A 369 -29.46 -16.58 -15.28
C CYS A 369 -27.95 -16.67 -15.14
N ILE A 370 -27.47 -16.55 -13.90
CA ILE A 370 -26.11 -16.94 -13.54
C ILE A 370 -26.21 -18.35 -12.98
N MET A 371 -25.56 -19.30 -13.63
CA MET A 371 -25.42 -20.67 -13.16
C MET A 371 -24.07 -20.78 -12.43
N ILE A 372 -24.08 -21.33 -11.23
CA ILE A 372 -22.87 -21.64 -10.48
C ILE A 372 -22.87 -23.16 -10.28
N GLU A 373 -21.88 -23.82 -10.86
CA GLU A 373 -21.67 -25.25 -10.65
C GLU A 373 -21.20 -25.46 -9.21
N VAL A 374 -21.87 -26.38 -8.51
CA VAL A 374 -21.60 -26.72 -7.10
C VAL A 374 -21.52 -28.24 -6.98
N ASP A 375 -20.44 -28.72 -6.36
CA ASP A 375 -20.25 -30.15 -6.11
C ASP A 375 -20.78 -30.57 -4.73
N GLU A 376 -21.07 -29.60 -3.87
CA GLU A 376 -21.52 -29.79 -2.49
C GLU A 376 -22.99 -29.41 -2.29
N ASP A 377 -23.57 -29.94 -1.20
CA ASP A 377 -24.91 -29.58 -0.75
C ASP A 377 -24.96 -28.09 -0.38
N VAL A 378 -25.79 -27.32 -1.09
CA VAL A 378 -25.95 -25.89 -0.83
C VAL A 378 -26.80 -25.69 0.43
N ALA A 379 -26.27 -24.98 1.43
CA ALA A 379 -26.97 -24.67 2.67
C ALA A 379 -27.45 -23.22 2.74
N ILE A 380 -28.69 -23.00 3.16
CA ILE A 380 -29.28 -21.69 3.48
C ILE A 380 -29.75 -21.72 4.94
N GLU A 381 -29.10 -20.96 5.83
CA GLU A 381 -29.49 -20.83 7.25
C GLU A 381 -29.77 -22.17 7.96
N GLY A 382 -29.03 -23.23 7.59
CA GLY A 382 -29.20 -24.59 8.15
C GLY A 382 -30.13 -25.52 7.37
N PHE A 383 -30.73 -25.07 6.27
CA PHE A 383 -31.51 -25.88 5.35
C PHE A 383 -30.68 -26.28 4.12
N THR A 384 -30.62 -27.57 3.80
CA THR A 384 -30.05 -28.05 2.54
C THR A 384 -31.03 -27.79 1.40
N LEU A 385 -30.55 -27.19 0.31
CA LEU A 385 -31.35 -26.94 -0.88
C LEU A 385 -31.70 -28.26 -1.58
N ALA A 386 -32.96 -28.42 -1.95
CA ALA A 386 -33.37 -29.54 -2.80
C ALA A 386 -32.98 -29.27 -4.26
N SER A 387 -32.44 -30.27 -4.94
CA SER A 387 -32.10 -30.16 -6.37
C SER A 387 -33.37 -30.10 -7.21
N GLU A 388 -33.59 -28.98 -7.90
CA GLU A 388 -34.67 -28.83 -8.88
C GLU A 388 -34.17 -29.28 -10.26
N THR A 389 -34.79 -30.32 -10.83
CA THR A 389 -34.48 -30.72 -12.22
C THR A 389 -35.22 -29.78 -13.17
N LEU A 390 -34.48 -28.87 -13.77
CA LEU A 390 -35.00 -27.99 -14.81
C LEU A 390 -35.15 -28.78 -16.12
N LEU A 391 -36.38 -29.13 -16.49
CA LEU A 391 -36.68 -29.70 -17.82
C LEU A 391 -36.49 -28.62 -18.89
N SER A 392 -35.59 -28.91 -19.84
CA SER A 392 -35.24 -28.05 -20.98
C SER A 392 -36.40 -27.81 -21.93
#